data_AF-A0A6I4ZGH1-F1
#
_entry.id   AF-A0A6I4ZGH1-F1
#
_cell.length_a   1.000
_cell.length_b   1.000
_cell.length_c   1.000
_cell.angle_alpha   90.00
_cell.angle_beta   90.00
_cell.angle_gamma   90.00
#
_symmetry.space_group_name_H-M   'P 1'
#
loop_
_entity.id
_entity.type
_entity.pdbx_description
1 polymer ?
#
loop_
_entity_poly.entity_id
_entity_poly.type
_entity_poly.pdbx_seq_one_letter_code
_entity_poly.pdbx_strand_id
1 'polypeptide(L)'
;MVRLFERELTQATTDGSLGSLDDISRMVGGQMRDGQTPIRFAVTESSRRSYRYEVGILDGAESAGSSMFDFHPRLNEDTSAFNAVLVVPTGIGVEIGGHAGDATPVARLLASVCDTLITHPNVVNASDLNEMPANGLYVEGSLLSRFLMGTIGLRPVRSNRVLVIIDAHPNERFARATVNAVNAARATYGLRCPRVVVLDPPLPVRGEYTQSGRAAGTVDDMERVFEVLDTHRGEYDAVALSTLVDVDVPHESYFSSRGEIVNPWGGVEAMLTHAISTVYNVPSAHAPMMESVEVANIDPGVVDPRMAAEVISVTFLQSVLKGLHTAPRIGVSSAEMSLPDTLTARDVSCLVIPDGCIGLPTLAALEQRIPVIAVRENRSLMRNDLALLSWEAGQLHVVENYWEAVGVMAALKEGLSPGSVRRPLRDVSIERTPTAERSRSGLLTPPRGVSEQ
;
A
#
# COMPACT_ATOMS: atom_id res chain seq x y z
N MET A 1 -4.52 -27.68 3.63
CA MET A 1 -5.51 -26.60 3.59
C MET A 1 -4.83 -25.32 3.97
N VAL A 2 -4.54 -24.53 2.94
CA VAL A 2 -4.00 -23.20 3.04
C VAL A 2 -5.16 -22.22 3.12
N ARG A 3 -5.14 -21.33 4.10
CA ARG A 3 -6.25 -20.41 4.40
C ARG A 3 -5.78 -18.98 4.61
N LEU A 4 -6.61 -18.02 4.19
CA LEU A 4 -6.50 -16.60 4.53
C LEU A 4 -7.62 -16.19 5.49
N PHE A 5 -7.28 -15.39 6.50
CA PHE A 5 -8.25 -14.75 7.38
C PHE A 5 -7.64 -13.51 8.07
N GLU A 6 -8.47 -12.63 8.63
CA GLU A 6 -8.01 -11.48 9.40
C GLU A 6 -8.14 -11.73 10.92
N ARG A 7 -7.20 -11.19 11.68
CA ARG A 7 -7.18 -11.27 13.15
C ARG A 7 -7.00 -9.88 13.74
N GLU A 8 -7.86 -9.55 14.70
CA GLU A 8 -7.76 -8.34 15.50
C GLU A 8 -6.88 -8.58 16.72
N LEU A 9 -6.01 -7.61 17.01
CA LEU A 9 -5.12 -7.61 18.16
C LEU A 9 -5.26 -6.27 18.90
N THR A 10 -5.05 -6.28 20.21
CA THR A 10 -5.01 -5.07 21.02
C THR A 10 -3.81 -5.11 21.94
N GLN A 11 -3.08 -4.00 22.01
CA GLN A 11 -1.93 -3.85 22.88
C GLN A 11 -2.08 -2.59 23.72
N ALA A 12 -1.95 -2.75 25.03
CA ALA A 12 -1.84 -1.61 25.94
C ALA A 12 -0.43 -1.01 25.82
N THR A 13 -0.35 0.32 25.89
CA THR A 13 0.91 1.07 25.93
C THR A 13 0.98 1.87 27.23
N THR A 14 2.16 1.89 27.85
CA THR A 14 2.43 2.63 29.09
C THR A 14 3.01 4.02 28.84
N ASP A 15 3.66 4.23 27.71
CA ASP A 15 4.31 5.49 27.31
C ASP A 15 3.57 6.22 26.17
N GLY A 16 2.50 5.60 25.64
CA GLY A 16 1.73 6.14 24.52
C GLY A 16 2.38 5.88 23.15
N SER A 17 3.55 5.26 23.11
CA SER A 17 4.27 4.93 21.87
C SER A 17 3.77 3.64 21.25
N LEU A 18 3.76 3.58 19.92
CA LEU A 18 3.51 2.37 19.13
C LEU A 18 4.69 1.38 19.22
N GLY A 19 5.89 1.87 19.58
CA GLY A 19 7.13 1.10 19.54
C GLY A 19 7.79 1.09 18.15
N SER A 20 8.96 0.48 18.08
CA SER A 20 9.72 0.30 16.82
C SER A 20 9.08 -0.78 15.92
N LEU A 21 9.48 -0.84 14.65
CA LEU A 21 9.10 -1.95 13.75
C LEU A 21 9.44 -3.33 14.36
N ASP A 22 10.56 -3.45 15.08
CA ASP A 22 10.96 -4.69 15.76
C ASP A 22 10.03 -5.05 16.94
N ASP A 23 9.53 -4.04 17.67
CA ASP A 23 8.54 -4.25 18.74
C ASP A 23 7.22 -4.76 18.16
N ILE A 24 6.76 -4.16 17.06
CA ILE A 24 5.55 -4.57 16.33
C ILE A 24 5.73 -5.98 15.79
N SER A 25 6.87 -6.27 15.16
CA SER A 25 7.20 -7.59 14.62
C SER A 25 7.15 -8.68 15.70
N ARG A 26 7.78 -8.44 16.86
CA ARG A 26 7.74 -9.37 18.02
C ARG A 26 6.33 -9.54 18.57
N MET A 27 5.57 -8.45 18.66
CA MET A 27 4.19 -8.47 19.15
C MET A 27 3.28 -9.28 18.24
N VAL A 28 3.32 -9.04 16.92
CA VAL A 28 2.54 -9.80 15.94
C VAL A 28 2.99 -11.25 15.92
N GLY A 29 4.30 -11.51 15.87
CA GLY A 29 4.87 -12.86 15.89
C GLY A 29 4.48 -13.68 17.11
N GLY A 30 4.45 -13.07 18.31
CA GLY A 30 3.99 -13.72 19.54
C GLY A 30 2.50 -14.10 19.54
N GLN A 31 1.72 -13.58 18.60
CA GLN A 31 0.30 -13.92 18.41
C GLN A 31 0.08 -14.93 17.27
N MET A 32 1.13 -15.28 16.51
CA MET A 32 1.04 -16.26 15.42
C MET A 32 1.18 -17.69 15.95
N ARG A 33 0.49 -18.63 15.31
CA ARG A 33 0.69 -20.07 15.54
C ARG A 33 1.72 -20.61 14.55
N ASP A 34 2.27 -21.79 14.83
CA ASP A 34 3.13 -22.50 13.88
C ASP A 34 2.42 -22.64 12.52
N GLY A 35 3.10 -22.24 11.45
CA GLY A 35 2.54 -22.25 10.08
C GLY A 35 1.76 -20.99 9.68
N GLN A 36 1.61 -20.00 10.57
CA GLN A 36 0.93 -18.72 10.26
C GLN A 36 1.93 -17.63 9.88
N THR A 37 1.71 -17.02 8.72
CA THR A 37 2.50 -15.91 8.18
C THR A 37 1.62 -14.65 8.07
N PRO A 38 2.00 -13.51 8.68
CA PRO A 38 1.31 -12.26 8.46
C PRO A 38 1.58 -11.75 7.04
N ILE A 39 0.53 -11.31 6.34
CA ILE A 39 0.58 -10.80 4.96
C ILE A 39 0.00 -9.40 4.81
N ARG A 40 -0.73 -8.91 5.82
CA ARG A 40 -1.33 -7.57 5.88
C ARG A 40 -1.26 -7.06 7.31
N PHE A 41 -0.96 -5.78 7.50
CA PHE A 41 -0.93 -5.15 8.82
C PHE A 41 -1.46 -3.72 8.74
N ALA A 42 -2.36 -3.36 9.65
CA ALA A 42 -2.79 -1.99 9.85
C ALA A 42 -3.12 -1.71 11.32
N VAL A 43 -2.85 -0.48 11.75
CA VAL A 43 -3.34 0.06 13.01
C VAL A 43 -4.68 0.72 12.73
N THR A 44 -5.75 0.26 13.38
CA THR A 44 -7.11 0.77 13.16
C THR A 44 -7.49 1.87 14.14
N GLU A 45 -6.88 1.86 15.32
CA GLU A 45 -7.07 2.87 16.35
C GLU A 45 -5.80 3.06 17.19
N SER A 46 -5.40 4.32 17.37
CA SER A 46 -4.27 4.69 18.22
C SER A 46 -4.73 5.64 19.32
N SER A 47 -4.28 5.38 20.55
CA SER A 47 -4.48 6.28 21.68
C SER A 47 -3.25 6.30 22.57
N ARG A 48 -3.19 7.24 23.53
CA ARG A 48 -2.13 7.27 24.55
C ARG A 48 -2.10 6.05 25.48
N ARG A 49 -3.09 5.16 25.42
CA ARG A 49 -3.25 4.01 26.35
C ARG A 49 -3.22 2.66 25.67
N SER A 50 -3.61 2.59 24.39
CA SER A 50 -3.67 1.34 23.65
C SER A 50 -3.67 1.59 22.14
N TYR A 51 -3.23 0.56 21.43
CA TYR A 51 -3.33 0.44 19.99
C TYR A 51 -4.18 -0.80 19.63
N ARG A 52 -4.99 -0.67 18.58
CA ARG A 52 -5.70 -1.78 17.96
C ARG A 52 -5.13 -2.04 16.59
N TYR A 53 -4.93 -3.32 16.29
CA TYR A 53 -4.33 -3.78 15.05
C TYR A 53 -5.23 -4.80 14.39
N GLU A 54 -5.11 -4.87 13.08
CA GLU A 54 -5.71 -5.91 12.27
C GLU A 54 -4.62 -6.50 11.37
N VAL A 55 -4.52 -7.83 11.40
CA VAL A 55 -3.47 -8.59 10.72
C VAL A 55 -4.12 -9.63 9.82
N GLY A 56 -3.86 -9.54 8.51
CA GLY A 56 -4.20 -10.59 7.57
C GLY A 56 -3.17 -11.72 7.67
N ILE A 57 -3.65 -12.95 7.78
CA ILE A 57 -2.83 -14.14 8.05
C ILE A 57 -3.01 -15.14 6.93
N LEU A 58 -1.89 -15.64 6.41
CA LEU A 58 -1.79 -16.84 5.58
C LEU A 58 -1.41 -18.02 6.48
N ASP A 59 -2.25 -19.03 6.55
CA ASP A 59 -2.05 -20.24 7.35
C ASP A 59 -1.80 -21.44 6.44
N GLY A 60 -0.79 -22.25 6.76
CA GLY A 60 -0.51 -23.51 6.07
C GLY A 60 0.37 -23.39 4.81
N ALA A 61 0.99 -22.24 4.56
CA ALA A 61 1.95 -22.05 3.47
C ALA A 61 3.19 -21.28 3.90
N GLU A 62 4.34 -21.66 3.34
CA GLU A 62 5.61 -20.97 3.58
C GLU A 62 5.73 -19.75 2.64
N SER A 63 6.18 -18.62 3.19
CA SER A 63 6.58 -17.45 2.41
C SER A 63 7.86 -17.76 1.62
N ALA A 64 7.97 -17.28 0.37
CA ALA A 64 9.21 -17.41 -0.40
C ALA A 64 10.29 -16.39 -0.01
N GLY A 65 10.12 -15.69 1.11
CA GLY A 65 11.06 -14.66 1.51
C GLY A 65 11.01 -14.29 2.99
N SER A 66 11.64 -13.15 3.23
CA SER A 66 11.69 -12.41 4.49
C SER A 66 10.30 -12.13 5.06
N SER A 67 10.22 -11.96 6.38
CA SER A 67 9.00 -11.48 7.05
C SER A 67 8.52 -10.17 6.42
N MET A 68 7.20 -9.91 6.42
CA MET A 68 6.70 -8.60 5.99
C MET A 68 7.22 -7.45 6.86
N PHE A 69 7.70 -7.77 8.08
CA PHE A 69 8.31 -6.83 9.01
C PHE A 69 9.83 -6.73 8.89
N ASP A 70 10.48 -7.52 8.03
CA ASP A 70 11.92 -7.38 7.82
C ASP A 70 12.21 -6.03 7.18
N PHE A 71 13.13 -5.29 7.79
CA PHE A 71 13.41 -3.90 7.45
C PHE A 71 14.89 -3.70 7.11
N HIS A 72 15.15 -3.16 5.93
CA HIS A 72 16.48 -2.78 5.49
C HIS A 72 16.57 -1.26 5.36
N PRO A 73 17.30 -0.58 6.25
CA PRO A 73 17.42 0.87 6.19
C PRO A 73 18.15 1.32 4.92
N ARG A 74 17.64 2.36 4.28
CA ARG A 74 18.31 3.04 3.17
C ARG A 74 19.56 3.73 3.72
N LEU A 75 20.70 3.49 3.08
CA LEU A 75 21.97 4.11 3.48
C LEU A 75 22.00 5.61 3.17
N ASN A 76 21.34 6.00 2.08
CA ASN A 76 21.21 7.36 1.61
C ASN A 76 19.94 7.47 0.74
N GLU A 77 19.51 8.70 0.47
CA GLU A 77 18.58 9.02 -0.60
C GLU A 77 19.34 9.15 -1.92
N ASP A 78 18.76 8.67 -3.02
CA ASP A 78 19.17 9.02 -4.38
C ASP A 78 18.34 10.22 -4.86
N THR A 79 19.01 11.33 -5.13
CA THR A 79 18.37 12.61 -5.51
C THR A 79 18.44 12.90 -7.01
N SER A 80 18.80 11.91 -7.83
CA SER A 80 18.86 12.06 -9.29
C SER A 80 17.49 12.20 -9.95
N ALA A 81 16.44 11.73 -9.28
CA ALA A 81 15.04 11.86 -9.68
C ALA A 81 14.16 12.07 -8.43
N PHE A 82 13.03 12.72 -8.62
CA PHE A 82 12.01 12.90 -7.60
C PHE A 82 10.92 11.84 -7.79
N ASN A 83 11.00 10.71 -7.08
CA ASN A 83 10.00 9.64 -7.18
C ASN A 83 9.08 9.65 -5.96
N ALA A 84 7.77 9.57 -6.21
CA ALA A 84 6.76 9.64 -5.17
C ALA A 84 5.99 8.33 -5.07
N VAL A 85 5.53 8.01 -3.86
CA VAL A 85 4.62 6.88 -3.61
C VAL A 85 3.25 7.43 -3.21
N LEU A 86 2.18 6.96 -3.85
CA LEU A 86 0.80 7.22 -3.45
C LEU A 86 0.17 5.94 -2.93
N VAL A 87 -0.28 5.96 -1.68
CA VAL A 87 -1.03 4.85 -1.05
C VAL A 87 -2.41 5.33 -0.67
N VAL A 88 -3.43 4.59 -1.12
CA VAL A 88 -4.83 4.77 -0.76
C VAL A 88 -5.39 3.41 -0.33
N PRO A 89 -5.31 3.05 0.97
CA PRO A 89 -5.54 1.68 1.41
C PRO A 89 -6.92 1.13 1.05
N THR A 90 -6.98 -0.12 0.60
CA THR A 90 -8.24 -0.77 0.25
C THR A 90 -9.04 -1.17 1.50
N GLY A 91 -10.36 -1.01 1.44
CA GLY A 91 -11.28 -1.52 2.46
C GLY A 91 -11.34 -0.69 3.74
N ILE A 92 -10.85 0.55 3.75
CA ILE A 92 -10.95 1.46 4.91
C ILE A 92 -11.95 2.61 4.71
N GLY A 93 -12.70 2.61 3.60
CA GLY A 93 -13.72 3.63 3.31
C GLY A 93 -13.14 5.04 3.15
N VAL A 94 -12.05 5.17 2.41
CA VAL A 94 -11.49 6.50 2.06
C VAL A 94 -12.42 7.28 1.14
N GLU A 95 -12.54 8.59 1.35
CA GLU A 95 -13.41 9.47 0.54
C GLU A 95 -13.00 9.54 -0.94
N ILE A 96 -11.68 9.50 -1.20
CA ILE A 96 -11.07 9.47 -2.53
C ILE A 96 -10.25 8.18 -2.67
N GLY A 97 -10.66 7.31 -3.59
CA GLY A 97 -10.08 5.98 -3.82
C GLY A 97 -10.73 4.86 -2.99
N GLY A 98 -11.90 5.11 -2.41
CA GLY A 98 -12.69 4.11 -1.69
C GLY A 98 -13.50 3.20 -2.60
N HIS A 99 -13.69 3.60 -3.86
CA HIS A 99 -14.45 2.88 -4.88
C HIS A 99 -13.56 2.66 -6.12
N ALA A 100 -14.09 2.02 -7.16
CA ALA A 100 -13.27 1.64 -8.31
C ALA A 100 -12.72 2.85 -9.10
N GLY A 101 -11.47 3.20 -8.83
CA GLY A 101 -10.58 4.10 -9.56
C GLY A 101 -10.95 5.59 -9.54
N ASP A 102 -11.72 6.01 -8.54
CA ASP A 102 -12.01 7.41 -8.25
C ASP A 102 -10.77 8.19 -7.74
N ALA A 103 -9.70 7.50 -7.34
CA ALA A 103 -8.39 8.11 -7.06
C ALA A 103 -7.49 8.32 -8.29
N THR A 104 -7.88 7.85 -9.48
CA THR A 104 -7.04 7.96 -10.69
C THR A 104 -6.71 9.42 -11.07
N PRO A 105 -7.64 10.39 -10.98
CA PRO A 105 -7.32 11.79 -11.20
C PRO A 105 -6.26 12.33 -10.22
N VAL A 106 -6.31 11.91 -8.95
CA VAL A 106 -5.27 12.26 -7.95
C VAL A 106 -3.93 11.68 -8.36
N ALA A 107 -3.87 10.40 -8.77
CA ALA A 107 -2.63 9.81 -9.26
C ALA A 107 -2.05 10.59 -10.44
N ARG A 108 -2.87 10.94 -11.43
CA ARG A 108 -2.42 11.75 -12.59
C ARG A 108 -1.93 13.15 -12.18
N LEU A 109 -2.56 13.77 -11.18
CA LEU A 109 -2.16 15.06 -10.65
C LEU A 109 -0.79 14.97 -9.96
N LEU A 110 -0.58 14.02 -9.04
CA LEU A 110 0.70 13.85 -8.35
C LEU A 110 1.81 13.45 -9.33
N ALA A 111 1.50 12.60 -10.29
CA ALA A 111 2.43 12.18 -11.33
C ALA A 111 2.92 13.33 -12.23
N SER A 112 2.17 14.44 -12.30
CA SER A 112 2.58 15.63 -13.07
C SER A 112 3.73 16.43 -12.43
N VAL A 113 4.01 16.19 -11.15
CA VAL A 113 5.05 16.89 -10.38
C VAL A 113 6.16 15.98 -9.84
N CYS A 114 6.14 14.69 -10.19
CA CYS A 114 7.21 13.74 -9.90
C CYS A 114 7.72 13.07 -11.18
N ASP A 115 8.92 12.50 -11.13
CA ASP A 115 9.51 11.82 -12.28
C ASP A 115 8.91 10.41 -12.44
N THR A 116 8.70 9.70 -11.33
CA THR A 116 7.95 8.43 -11.28
C THR A 116 6.92 8.46 -10.15
N LEU A 117 5.70 8.01 -10.43
CA LEU A 117 4.69 7.75 -9.40
C LEU A 117 4.54 6.24 -9.17
N ILE A 118 4.87 5.77 -7.98
CA ILE A 118 4.65 4.39 -7.56
C ILE A 118 3.32 4.32 -6.84
N THR A 119 2.41 3.46 -7.28
CA THR A 119 1.11 3.30 -6.63
C THR A 119 0.61 1.87 -6.78
N HIS A 120 -0.58 1.59 -6.28
CA HIS A 120 -1.11 0.23 -6.17
C HIS A 120 -2.48 0.09 -6.86
N PRO A 121 -2.93 -1.16 -7.12
CA PRO A 121 -4.14 -1.45 -7.89
C PRO A 121 -5.35 -0.59 -7.55
N ASN A 122 -5.67 -0.45 -6.26
CA ASN A 122 -6.84 0.29 -5.77
C ASN A 122 -6.94 1.74 -6.29
N VAL A 123 -5.80 2.36 -6.57
CA VAL A 123 -5.76 3.77 -6.99
C VAL A 123 -6.18 3.93 -8.45
N VAL A 124 -5.82 2.97 -9.30
CA VAL A 124 -5.91 3.11 -10.77
C VAL A 124 -6.82 2.07 -11.43
N ASN A 125 -7.31 1.08 -10.68
CA ASN A 125 -8.28 0.12 -11.17
C ASN A 125 -9.70 0.66 -11.05
N ALA A 126 -10.31 0.98 -12.17
CA ALA A 126 -11.71 1.37 -12.31
C ALA A 126 -12.45 0.34 -13.17
N SER A 127 -12.48 -0.92 -12.73
CA SER A 127 -13.17 -2.02 -13.43
C SER A 127 -12.66 -2.21 -14.86
N ASP A 128 -13.37 -1.69 -15.87
CA ASP A 128 -12.94 -1.77 -17.26
C ASP A 128 -12.03 -0.60 -17.70
N LEU A 129 -11.82 0.39 -16.83
CA LEU A 129 -10.99 1.58 -17.05
C LEU A 129 -9.71 1.54 -16.22
N ASN A 130 -8.60 1.99 -16.81
CA ASN A 130 -7.34 2.20 -16.10
C ASN A 130 -6.60 3.37 -16.73
N GLU A 131 -6.65 4.51 -16.03
CA GLU A 131 -6.05 5.78 -16.45
C GLU A 131 -4.74 6.05 -15.67
N MET A 132 -3.98 4.99 -15.37
CA MET A 132 -2.66 5.12 -14.74
C MET A 132 -1.77 6.07 -15.56
N PRO A 133 -1.07 7.02 -14.92
CA PRO A 133 -0.21 7.96 -15.62
C PRO A 133 0.94 7.24 -16.33
N ALA A 134 1.47 7.83 -17.41
CA ALA A 134 2.51 7.22 -18.23
C ALA A 134 3.82 6.96 -17.48
N ASN A 135 4.12 7.76 -16.45
CA ASN A 135 5.23 7.58 -15.51
C ASN A 135 4.81 6.85 -14.21
N GLY A 136 3.70 6.11 -14.25
CA GLY A 136 3.18 5.32 -13.14
C GLY A 136 3.75 3.90 -13.09
N LEU A 137 4.06 3.40 -11.89
CA LEU A 137 4.36 1.99 -11.63
C LEU A 137 3.22 1.35 -10.84
N TYR A 138 2.69 0.26 -11.39
CA TYR A 138 1.59 -0.53 -10.81
C TYR A 138 2.15 -1.59 -9.86
N VAL A 139 2.09 -1.36 -8.55
CA VAL A 139 2.72 -2.20 -7.53
C VAL A 139 1.68 -2.69 -6.53
N GLU A 140 1.45 -3.99 -6.48
CA GLU A 140 0.57 -4.64 -5.51
C GLU A 140 0.95 -4.23 -4.05
N GLY A 141 -0.04 -4.06 -3.16
CA GLY A 141 0.15 -3.46 -1.84
C GLY A 141 1.15 -4.16 -0.92
N SER A 142 1.26 -5.49 -0.96
CA SER A 142 2.28 -6.21 -0.17
C SER A 142 3.69 -5.98 -0.73
N LEU A 143 3.84 -5.93 -2.06
CA LEU A 143 5.08 -5.56 -2.73
C LEU A 143 5.44 -4.11 -2.44
N LEU A 144 4.48 -3.18 -2.45
CA LEU A 144 4.71 -1.77 -2.13
C LEU A 144 5.20 -1.61 -0.68
N SER A 145 4.63 -2.38 0.25
CA SER A 145 5.09 -2.42 1.64
C SER A 145 6.54 -2.91 1.72
N ARG A 146 6.86 -4.06 1.10
CA ARG A 146 8.21 -4.63 1.08
C ARG A 146 9.24 -3.73 0.40
N PHE A 147 8.83 -3.01 -0.65
CA PHE A 147 9.66 -2.03 -1.35
C PHE A 147 10.07 -0.89 -0.40
N LEU A 148 9.11 -0.31 0.33
CA LEU A 148 9.40 0.74 1.32
C LEU A 148 10.18 0.21 2.53
N MET A 149 9.95 -1.04 2.92
CA MET A 149 10.74 -1.75 3.93
C MET A 149 12.16 -2.06 3.46
N GLY A 150 12.50 -1.82 2.18
CA GLY A 150 13.84 -2.00 1.63
C GLY A 150 14.23 -3.45 1.33
N THR A 151 13.28 -4.38 1.35
CA THR A 151 13.54 -5.82 1.17
C THR A 151 13.40 -6.29 -0.28
N ILE A 152 12.86 -5.44 -1.16
CA ILE A 152 12.78 -5.71 -2.60
C ILE A 152 13.10 -4.46 -3.42
N GLY A 153 13.49 -4.68 -4.67
CA GLY A 153 13.57 -3.66 -5.71
C GLY A 153 12.48 -3.82 -6.76
N LEU A 154 12.14 -2.72 -7.44
CA LEU A 154 11.16 -2.66 -8.52
C LEU A 154 11.89 -2.36 -9.84
N ARG A 155 11.76 -3.27 -10.80
CA ARG A 155 12.36 -3.10 -12.13
C ARG A 155 11.27 -2.87 -13.18
N PRO A 156 11.14 -1.64 -13.71
CA PRO A 156 10.18 -1.33 -14.75
C PRO A 156 10.33 -2.25 -15.97
N VAL A 157 9.23 -2.53 -16.64
CA VAL A 157 9.20 -3.41 -17.83
C VAL A 157 8.37 -2.80 -18.95
N ARG A 158 8.65 -3.23 -20.18
CA ARG A 158 7.82 -2.88 -21.34
C ARG A 158 6.55 -3.70 -21.43
N SER A 159 6.59 -4.96 -21.00
CA SER A 159 5.47 -5.89 -21.05
C SER A 159 5.72 -7.12 -20.18
N ASN A 160 4.68 -7.64 -19.53
CA ASN A 160 4.66 -8.92 -18.83
C ASN A 160 3.88 -9.98 -19.60
N ARG A 161 4.23 -11.25 -19.34
CA ARG A 161 3.35 -12.40 -19.59
C ARG A 161 2.43 -12.56 -18.38
N VAL A 162 1.12 -12.37 -18.58
CA VAL A 162 0.13 -12.40 -17.50
C VAL A 162 -0.62 -13.73 -17.52
N LEU A 163 -0.37 -14.58 -16.52
CA LEU A 163 -1.19 -15.76 -16.26
C LEU A 163 -2.52 -15.31 -15.67
N VAL A 164 -3.64 -15.82 -16.20
CA VAL A 164 -4.97 -15.49 -15.70
C VAL A 164 -5.58 -16.74 -15.08
N ILE A 165 -5.95 -16.65 -13.81
CA ILE A 165 -6.67 -17.70 -13.09
C ILE A 165 -8.11 -17.21 -12.90
N ILE A 166 -9.08 -18.01 -13.30
CA ILE A 166 -10.50 -17.68 -13.16
C ILE A 166 -11.23 -18.82 -12.47
N ASP A 167 -12.29 -18.52 -11.74
CA ASP A 167 -13.18 -19.56 -11.25
C ASP A 167 -14.05 -20.14 -12.39
N ALA A 168 -14.38 -21.42 -12.25
CA ALA A 168 -15.54 -21.98 -12.93
C ALA A 168 -16.80 -21.23 -12.49
N HIS A 169 -17.80 -21.14 -13.36
CA HIS A 169 -19.04 -20.47 -13.02
C HIS A 169 -20.23 -21.36 -13.39
N PRO A 170 -21.24 -21.56 -12.52
CA PRO A 170 -22.43 -22.37 -12.84
C PRO A 170 -23.11 -21.93 -14.14
N ASN A 171 -23.11 -20.62 -14.40
CA ASN A 171 -23.43 -20.04 -15.70
C ASN A 171 -22.15 -19.70 -16.49
N GLU A 172 -21.83 -20.50 -17.50
CA GLU A 172 -20.61 -20.32 -18.32
C GLU A 172 -20.50 -18.95 -19.02
N ARG A 173 -21.58 -18.15 -19.11
CA ARG A 173 -21.53 -16.80 -19.69
C ARG A 173 -20.46 -15.94 -19.03
N PHE A 174 -20.33 -16.00 -17.71
CA PHE A 174 -19.40 -15.14 -16.98
C PHE A 174 -17.95 -15.59 -17.17
N ALA A 175 -17.66 -16.89 -17.06
CA ALA A 175 -16.34 -17.42 -17.39
C ALA A 175 -15.94 -17.09 -18.86
N ARG A 176 -16.86 -17.23 -19.81
CA ARG A 176 -16.62 -16.85 -21.22
C ARG A 176 -16.42 -15.34 -21.39
N ALA A 177 -17.13 -14.50 -20.63
CA ALA A 177 -16.94 -13.06 -20.63
C ALA A 177 -15.53 -12.70 -20.13
N THR A 178 -15.07 -13.33 -19.05
CA THR A 178 -13.71 -13.16 -18.52
C THR A 178 -12.64 -13.59 -19.54
N VAL A 179 -12.83 -14.73 -20.21
CA VAL A 179 -11.94 -15.15 -21.32
C VAL A 179 -11.96 -14.15 -22.48
N ASN A 180 -13.13 -13.60 -22.82
CA ASN A 180 -13.25 -12.57 -23.85
C ASN A 180 -12.60 -11.25 -23.44
N ALA A 181 -12.61 -10.88 -22.16
CA ALA A 181 -11.86 -9.75 -21.65
C ALA A 181 -10.35 -9.93 -21.88
N VAL A 182 -9.82 -11.13 -21.59
CA VAL A 182 -8.43 -11.47 -21.92
C VAL A 182 -8.16 -11.40 -23.43
N ASN A 183 -9.06 -11.93 -24.27
CA ASN A 183 -8.90 -11.85 -25.72
C ASN A 183 -8.96 -10.40 -26.23
N ALA A 184 -9.82 -9.55 -25.66
CA ALA A 184 -9.89 -8.13 -25.98
C ALA A 184 -8.58 -7.42 -25.59
N ALA A 185 -8.01 -7.72 -24.43
CA ALA A 185 -6.71 -7.21 -23.99
C ALA A 185 -5.57 -7.58 -24.96
N ARG A 186 -5.56 -8.85 -25.40
CA ARG A 186 -4.59 -9.36 -26.39
C ARG A 186 -4.73 -8.63 -27.73
N ALA A 187 -5.95 -8.39 -28.18
CA ALA A 187 -6.23 -7.81 -29.49
C ALA A 187 -6.04 -6.29 -29.55
N THR A 188 -6.34 -5.57 -28.46
CA THR A 188 -6.41 -4.10 -28.49
C THR A 188 -5.14 -3.41 -28.00
N TYR A 189 -4.48 -3.95 -26.97
CA TYR A 189 -3.23 -3.39 -26.44
C TYR A 189 -2.08 -4.41 -26.34
N GLY A 190 -2.22 -5.57 -26.97
CA GLY A 190 -1.12 -6.51 -27.16
C GLY A 190 -0.71 -7.26 -25.90
N LEU A 191 -1.64 -7.49 -24.97
CA LEU A 191 -1.37 -8.29 -23.77
C LEU A 191 -0.79 -9.66 -24.15
N ARG A 192 0.29 -10.08 -23.50
CA ARG A 192 0.80 -11.45 -23.58
C ARG A 192 0.16 -12.27 -22.48
N CYS A 193 -0.75 -13.16 -22.83
CA CYS A 193 -1.36 -14.11 -21.89
C CYS A 193 -1.01 -15.53 -22.33
N PRO A 194 -0.09 -16.24 -21.64
CA PRO A 194 0.30 -17.58 -22.02
C PRO A 194 -0.83 -18.59 -21.84
N ARG A 195 -1.64 -18.41 -20.79
CA ARG A 195 -2.72 -19.32 -20.38
C ARG A 195 -3.81 -18.58 -19.60
N VAL A 196 -5.04 -19.07 -19.75
CA VAL A 196 -6.13 -18.86 -18.80
C VAL A 196 -6.40 -20.22 -18.15
N VAL A 197 -6.33 -20.30 -16.83
CA VAL A 197 -6.57 -21.54 -16.06
C VAL A 197 -7.87 -21.38 -15.29
N VAL A 198 -8.76 -22.37 -15.40
CA VAL A 198 -10.05 -22.38 -14.72
C VAL A 198 -9.96 -23.26 -13.47
N LEU A 199 -10.32 -22.72 -12.31
CA LEU A 199 -10.46 -23.48 -11.07
C LEU A 199 -11.87 -24.08 -11.00
N ASP A 200 -11.95 -25.40 -11.03
CA ASP A 200 -13.20 -26.16 -10.86
C ASP A 200 -13.00 -27.22 -9.76
N PRO A 201 -13.67 -27.11 -8.59
CA PRO A 201 -14.68 -26.10 -8.22
C PRO A 201 -14.11 -24.68 -8.04
N PRO A 202 -14.95 -23.63 -7.93
CA PRO A 202 -14.49 -22.26 -7.62
C PRO A 202 -13.69 -22.18 -6.31
N LEU A 203 -12.85 -21.15 -6.17
CA LEU A 203 -12.15 -20.86 -4.92
C LEU A 203 -13.16 -20.33 -3.87
N PRO A 204 -13.21 -20.87 -2.64
CA PRO A 204 -14.05 -20.31 -1.59
C PRO A 204 -13.47 -18.98 -1.10
N VAL A 205 -14.06 -17.87 -1.56
CA VAL A 205 -13.70 -16.50 -1.15
C VAL A 205 -14.93 -15.84 -0.54
N ARG A 206 -14.80 -15.33 0.69
CA ARG A 206 -15.89 -14.61 1.38
C ARG A 206 -15.40 -13.25 1.87
N GLY A 207 -16.07 -12.18 1.47
CA GLY A 207 -15.85 -10.82 1.98
C GLY A 207 -16.64 -10.56 3.25
N GLU A 208 -16.01 -9.92 4.23
CA GLU A 208 -16.58 -9.64 5.55
C GLU A 208 -16.15 -8.25 6.05
N TYR A 209 -16.91 -7.68 7.00
CA TYR A 209 -16.48 -6.49 7.73
C TYR A 209 -15.88 -6.88 9.09
N THR A 210 -14.75 -6.28 9.42
CA THR A 210 -14.14 -6.37 10.76
C THR A 210 -14.92 -5.54 11.78
N GLN A 211 -14.55 -5.64 13.06
CA GLN A 211 -15.19 -4.81 14.11
C GLN A 211 -14.88 -3.32 13.93
N SER A 212 -13.79 -2.97 13.24
CA SER A 212 -13.49 -1.58 12.90
C SER A 212 -14.32 -1.06 11.72
N GLY A 213 -15.10 -1.92 11.06
CA GLY A 213 -15.88 -1.60 9.86
C GLY A 213 -15.08 -1.71 8.56
N ARG A 214 -13.81 -2.10 8.62
CA ARG A 214 -13.01 -2.34 7.41
C ARG A 214 -13.49 -3.57 6.65
N ALA A 215 -13.39 -3.52 5.32
CA ALA A 215 -13.56 -4.69 4.48
C ALA A 215 -12.33 -5.61 4.55
N ALA A 216 -12.62 -6.90 4.68
CA ALA A 216 -11.71 -8.01 4.92
C ALA A 216 -12.32 -9.28 4.33
N GLY A 217 -11.84 -10.44 4.75
CA GLY A 217 -12.55 -11.69 4.48
C GLY A 217 -11.74 -12.94 4.78
N THR A 218 -12.24 -14.05 4.25
CA THR A 218 -11.58 -15.35 4.32
C THR A 218 -11.45 -15.98 2.95
N VAL A 219 -10.37 -16.75 2.77
CA VAL A 219 -10.15 -17.56 1.57
C VAL A 219 -9.71 -18.94 2.00
N ASP A 220 -10.40 -19.98 1.57
CA ASP A 220 -10.03 -21.37 1.82
C ASP A 220 -9.46 -22.02 0.55
N ASP A 221 -8.83 -23.19 0.69
CA ASP A 221 -8.28 -24.00 -0.41
C ASP A 221 -7.27 -23.27 -1.33
N MET A 222 -6.49 -22.34 -0.76
CA MET A 222 -5.48 -21.56 -1.49
C MET A 222 -4.38 -22.40 -2.13
N GLU A 223 -4.15 -23.63 -1.64
CA GLU A 223 -3.20 -24.56 -2.25
C GLU A 223 -3.50 -24.81 -3.74
N ARG A 224 -4.75 -24.74 -4.17
CA ARG A 224 -5.15 -24.96 -5.57
C ARG A 224 -4.65 -23.85 -6.49
N VAL A 225 -4.64 -22.62 -6.00
CA VAL A 225 -4.03 -21.48 -6.72
C VAL A 225 -2.52 -21.71 -6.79
N PHE A 226 -1.89 -22.12 -5.69
CA PHE A 226 -0.45 -22.35 -5.59
C PHE A 226 0.01 -23.47 -6.54
N GLU A 227 -0.72 -24.58 -6.60
CA GLU A 227 -0.48 -25.69 -7.55
C GLU A 227 -0.50 -25.22 -9.00
N VAL A 228 -1.46 -24.36 -9.38
CA VAL A 228 -1.52 -23.76 -10.73
C VAL A 228 -0.29 -22.89 -11.00
N LEU A 229 0.05 -22.04 -10.03
CA LEU A 229 1.17 -21.13 -10.16
C LEU A 229 2.52 -21.89 -10.23
N ASP A 230 2.64 -23.01 -9.52
CA ASP A 230 3.81 -23.90 -9.51
C ASP A 230 3.93 -24.71 -10.79
N THR A 231 2.81 -25.25 -11.29
CA THR A 231 2.75 -25.96 -12.57
C THR A 231 3.23 -25.10 -13.73
N HIS A 232 2.93 -23.80 -13.71
CA HIS A 232 3.26 -22.85 -14.78
C HIS A 232 4.46 -21.94 -14.47
N ARG A 233 5.31 -22.30 -13.49
CA ARG A 233 6.49 -21.50 -13.15
C ARG A 233 7.36 -21.23 -14.36
N GLY A 234 7.82 -19.97 -14.46
CA GLY A 234 8.66 -19.51 -15.56
C GLY A 234 7.88 -19.16 -16.84
N GLU A 235 6.61 -19.53 -16.97
CA GLU A 235 5.77 -19.17 -18.13
C GLU A 235 5.18 -17.76 -18.03
N TYR A 236 5.06 -17.22 -16.82
CA TYR A 236 4.46 -15.91 -16.54
C TYR A 236 5.42 -15.00 -15.77
N ASP A 237 5.11 -13.72 -15.79
CA ASP A 237 5.80 -12.67 -15.05
C ASP A 237 4.86 -11.95 -14.05
N ALA A 238 3.54 -12.08 -14.23
CA ALA A 238 2.50 -11.51 -13.37
C ALA A 238 1.24 -12.38 -13.38
N VAL A 239 0.38 -12.23 -12.36
CA VAL A 239 -0.82 -13.07 -12.15
C VAL A 239 -2.07 -12.22 -12.00
N ALA A 240 -3.08 -12.46 -12.85
CA ALA A 240 -4.42 -11.91 -12.68
C ALA A 240 -5.37 -12.99 -12.13
N LEU A 241 -6.25 -12.61 -11.21
CA LEU A 241 -7.28 -13.49 -10.68
C LEU A 241 -8.67 -12.91 -10.94
N SER A 242 -9.61 -13.79 -11.25
CA SER A 242 -11.03 -13.46 -11.28
C SER A 242 -11.84 -14.57 -10.61
N THR A 243 -12.17 -14.36 -9.34
CA THR A 243 -12.89 -15.34 -8.52
C THR A 243 -14.30 -14.87 -8.21
N LEU A 244 -15.18 -15.82 -7.92
CA LEU A 244 -16.41 -15.51 -7.21
C LEU A 244 -16.05 -15.03 -5.80
N VAL A 245 -16.79 -14.06 -5.28
CA VAL A 245 -16.59 -13.53 -3.94
C VAL A 245 -17.94 -13.44 -3.27
N ASP A 246 -18.18 -14.25 -2.26
CA ASP A 246 -19.42 -14.23 -1.49
C ASP A 246 -19.40 -13.05 -0.50
N VAL A 247 -20.39 -12.16 -0.59
CA VAL A 247 -20.54 -11.02 0.33
C VAL A 247 -21.96 -10.95 0.87
N ASP A 248 -22.09 -10.68 2.17
CA ASP A 248 -23.41 -10.55 2.82
C ASP A 248 -24.13 -9.23 2.46
N VAL A 249 -23.49 -8.34 1.71
CA VAL A 249 -24.03 -7.02 1.31
C VAL A 249 -24.74 -7.14 -0.04
N PRO A 250 -26.06 -6.87 -0.12
CA PRO A 250 -26.75 -6.86 -1.40
C PRO A 250 -26.21 -5.77 -2.34
N HIS A 251 -26.00 -6.12 -3.61
CA HIS A 251 -25.51 -5.20 -4.64
C HIS A 251 -26.37 -3.93 -4.78
N GLU A 252 -27.71 -4.07 -4.73
CA GLU A 252 -28.63 -2.92 -4.78
C GLU A 252 -28.41 -1.96 -3.60
N SER A 253 -28.21 -2.50 -2.40
CA SER A 253 -27.92 -1.70 -1.19
C SER A 253 -26.59 -0.97 -1.32
N TYR A 254 -25.57 -1.64 -1.86
CA TYR A 254 -24.26 -1.03 -2.12
C TYR A 254 -24.40 0.15 -3.10
N PHE A 255 -24.98 -0.04 -4.28
CA PHE A 255 -25.10 1.03 -5.28
C PHE A 255 -26.06 2.16 -4.86
N SER A 256 -27.09 1.86 -4.07
CA SER A 256 -28.02 2.87 -3.53
C SER A 256 -27.47 3.63 -2.32
N SER A 257 -26.38 3.17 -1.71
CA SER A 257 -25.75 3.82 -0.56
C SER A 257 -25.09 5.17 -0.85
N ARG A 258 -24.94 5.54 -2.13
CA ARG A 258 -24.23 6.75 -2.57
C ARG A 258 -22.77 6.83 -2.08
N GLY A 259 -22.11 5.67 -1.95
CA GLY A 259 -20.72 5.56 -1.51
C GLY A 259 -20.51 5.52 0.00
N GLU A 260 -21.59 5.47 0.79
CA GLU A 260 -21.49 5.35 2.26
C GLU A 260 -21.11 3.94 2.71
N ILE A 261 -21.38 2.91 1.90
CA ILE A 261 -20.97 1.54 2.18
C ILE A 261 -19.55 1.34 1.63
N VAL A 262 -18.62 1.01 2.53
CA VAL A 262 -17.25 0.58 2.18
C VAL A 262 -17.33 -0.57 1.19
N ASN A 263 -16.51 -0.58 0.14
CA ASN A 263 -16.48 -1.68 -0.81
C ASN A 263 -16.23 -3.04 -0.09
N PRO A 264 -17.21 -3.98 -0.08
CA PRO A 264 -17.12 -5.24 0.67
C PRO A 264 -16.17 -6.26 0.03
N TRP A 265 -15.86 -6.12 -1.26
CA TRP A 265 -14.97 -7.03 -1.99
C TRP A 265 -13.50 -6.71 -1.74
N GLY A 266 -13.12 -5.43 -1.82
CA GLY A 266 -11.72 -5.00 -1.92
C GLY A 266 -10.78 -5.55 -0.84
N GLY A 267 -11.28 -5.76 0.37
CA GLY A 267 -10.49 -6.28 1.49
C GLY A 267 -9.95 -7.69 1.26
N VAL A 268 -10.83 -8.63 0.88
CA VAL A 268 -10.44 -10.03 0.64
C VAL A 268 -9.64 -10.19 -0.66
N GLU A 269 -9.93 -9.37 -1.67
CA GLU A 269 -9.17 -9.31 -2.93
C GLU A 269 -7.71 -8.88 -2.69
N ALA A 270 -7.51 -7.88 -1.82
CA ALA A 270 -6.18 -7.47 -1.38
C ALA A 270 -5.47 -8.60 -0.64
N MET A 271 -6.15 -9.30 0.29
CA MET A 271 -5.54 -10.43 1.00
C MET A 271 -5.11 -11.56 0.06
N LEU A 272 -5.93 -11.90 -0.93
CA LEU A 272 -5.63 -12.92 -1.93
C LEU A 272 -4.37 -12.58 -2.74
N THR A 273 -4.27 -11.33 -3.20
CA THR A 273 -3.11 -10.86 -3.97
C THR A 273 -1.85 -10.72 -3.11
N HIS A 274 -1.99 -10.27 -1.86
CA HIS A 274 -0.89 -10.25 -0.88
C HIS A 274 -0.30 -11.64 -0.67
N ALA A 275 -1.14 -12.67 -0.53
CA ALA A 275 -0.70 -14.04 -0.35
C ALA A 275 0.15 -14.53 -1.54
N ILE A 276 -0.32 -14.29 -2.78
CA ILE A 276 0.41 -14.67 -3.99
C ILE A 276 1.74 -13.93 -4.10
N SER A 277 1.75 -12.62 -3.91
CA SER A 277 2.97 -11.81 -3.95
C SER A 277 3.97 -12.20 -2.86
N THR A 278 3.48 -12.60 -1.67
CA THR A 278 4.31 -13.05 -0.54
C THR A 278 4.97 -14.39 -0.85
N VAL A 279 4.20 -15.35 -1.37
CA VAL A 279 4.70 -16.70 -1.65
C VAL A 279 5.51 -16.77 -2.95
N TYR A 280 5.35 -15.83 -3.88
CA TYR A 280 5.93 -16.00 -5.22
C TYR A 280 6.72 -14.82 -5.77
N ASN A 281 6.74 -13.67 -5.10
CA ASN A 281 7.45 -12.47 -5.55
C ASN A 281 7.05 -12.04 -6.97
N VAL A 282 5.78 -12.24 -7.34
CA VAL A 282 5.23 -11.84 -8.64
C VAL A 282 4.16 -10.77 -8.43
N PRO A 283 4.09 -9.75 -9.32
CA PRO A 283 2.96 -8.83 -9.33
C PRO A 283 1.65 -9.61 -9.50
N SER A 284 0.69 -9.30 -8.64
CA SER A 284 -0.64 -9.88 -8.70
C SER A 284 -1.72 -8.81 -8.55
N ALA A 285 -2.88 -9.05 -9.15
CA ALA A 285 -4.07 -8.23 -8.97
C ALA A 285 -5.33 -9.05 -9.23
N HIS A 286 -6.44 -8.59 -8.65
CA HIS A 286 -7.71 -9.30 -8.63
C HIS A 286 -8.84 -8.41 -9.15
N ALA A 287 -9.82 -9.04 -9.81
CA ALA A 287 -11.11 -8.45 -10.14
C ALA A 287 -12.22 -9.45 -9.80
N PRO A 288 -13.35 -9.03 -9.21
CA PRO A 288 -14.41 -9.97 -8.84
C PRO A 288 -15.08 -10.55 -10.09
N MET A 289 -15.54 -11.79 -10.02
CA MET A 289 -16.43 -12.38 -11.01
C MET A 289 -17.88 -12.11 -10.62
N MET A 290 -18.70 -11.74 -11.60
CA MET A 290 -20.14 -11.56 -11.40
C MET A 290 -20.80 -12.84 -10.89
N GLU A 291 -21.56 -12.75 -9.80
CA GLU A 291 -22.11 -13.90 -9.05
C GLU A 291 -23.25 -14.63 -9.76
N SER A 292 -24.11 -13.88 -10.47
CA SER A 292 -25.35 -14.42 -11.02
C SER A 292 -25.93 -13.54 -12.12
N VAL A 293 -26.89 -14.08 -12.88
CA VAL A 293 -27.60 -13.33 -13.92
C VAL A 293 -28.54 -12.30 -13.29
N GLU A 294 -29.08 -12.61 -12.12
CA GLU A 294 -29.93 -11.74 -11.31
C GLU A 294 -29.15 -10.48 -10.94
N VAL A 295 -27.95 -10.63 -10.37
CA VAL A 295 -27.07 -9.50 -10.04
C VAL A 295 -26.66 -8.72 -11.29
N ALA A 296 -26.27 -9.42 -12.36
CA ALA A 296 -25.85 -8.78 -13.61
C ALA A 296 -26.97 -7.99 -14.32
N ASN A 297 -28.23 -8.28 -14.01
CA ASN A 297 -29.39 -7.61 -14.59
C ASN A 297 -29.96 -6.51 -13.69
N ILE A 298 -29.37 -6.26 -12.51
CA ILE A 298 -29.73 -5.11 -11.67
C ILE A 298 -29.50 -3.83 -12.49
N ASP A 299 -30.52 -2.99 -12.58
CA ASP A 299 -30.42 -1.62 -13.09
C ASP A 299 -30.46 -0.66 -11.89
N PRO A 300 -29.30 -0.25 -11.36
CA PRO A 300 -29.26 0.67 -10.22
C PRO A 300 -29.58 2.12 -10.63
N GLY A 301 -29.88 2.38 -11.91
CA GLY A 301 -30.02 3.73 -12.46
C GLY A 301 -28.70 4.51 -12.41
N VAL A 302 -28.79 5.82 -12.20
CA VAL A 302 -27.61 6.68 -12.05
C VAL A 302 -27.10 6.62 -10.61
N VAL A 303 -26.00 5.89 -10.43
CA VAL A 303 -25.29 5.71 -9.15
C VAL A 303 -24.40 6.90 -8.79
N ASP A 304 -23.76 6.83 -7.63
CA ASP A 304 -22.68 7.78 -7.29
C ASP A 304 -21.56 7.72 -8.35
N PRO A 305 -21.06 8.87 -8.85
CA PRO A 305 -20.01 8.89 -9.87
C PRO A 305 -18.75 8.10 -9.51
N ARG A 306 -18.42 7.97 -8.22
CA ARG A 306 -17.25 7.19 -7.76
C ARG A 306 -17.39 5.70 -8.00
N MET A 307 -18.62 5.21 -8.13
CA MET A 307 -18.96 3.79 -8.33
C MET A 307 -19.34 3.48 -9.78
N ALA A 308 -19.47 4.51 -10.64
CA ALA A 308 -20.02 4.37 -11.98
C ALA A 308 -19.22 3.42 -12.88
N ALA A 309 -17.90 3.32 -12.66
CA ALA A 309 -17.04 2.40 -13.39
C ALA A 309 -17.39 0.92 -13.14
N GLU A 310 -17.91 0.59 -11.96
CA GLU A 310 -18.36 -0.76 -11.61
C GLU A 310 -19.63 -1.12 -12.39
N VAL A 311 -20.59 -0.20 -12.50
CA VAL A 311 -21.89 -0.45 -13.15
C VAL A 311 -21.77 -0.69 -14.67
N ILE A 312 -20.83 -0.04 -15.34
CA ILE A 312 -20.66 -0.19 -16.79
C ILE A 312 -19.87 -1.46 -17.18
N SER A 313 -19.40 -2.22 -16.20
CA SER A 313 -18.46 -3.31 -16.39
C SER A 313 -19.16 -4.67 -16.26
N VAL A 314 -18.77 -5.60 -17.13
CA VAL A 314 -19.26 -7.00 -17.07
C VAL A 314 -18.28 -7.91 -16.30
N THR A 315 -16.99 -7.60 -16.36
CA THR A 315 -15.93 -8.50 -15.85
C THR A 315 -14.98 -7.86 -14.85
N PHE A 316 -14.96 -6.53 -14.78
CA PHE A 316 -14.08 -5.73 -13.92
C PHE A 316 -12.58 -5.92 -14.19
N LEU A 317 -12.23 -6.73 -15.19
CA LEU A 317 -10.92 -7.34 -15.35
C LEU A 317 -9.97 -6.50 -16.22
N GLN A 318 -10.46 -5.59 -17.09
CA GLN A 318 -9.55 -4.88 -18.01
C GLN A 318 -8.54 -4.01 -17.26
N SER A 319 -8.95 -3.38 -16.16
CA SER A 319 -8.05 -2.54 -15.38
C SER A 319 -6.89 -3.32 -14.77
N VAL A 320 -7.17 -4.52 -14.24
CA VAL A 320 -6.19 -5.47 -13.73
C VAL A 320 -5.22 -5.90 -14.83
N LEU A 321 -5.73 -6.33 -15.99
CA LEU A 321 -4.90 -6.77 -17.11
C LEU A 321 -4.00 -5.64 -17.64
N LYS A 322 -4.54 -4.41 -17.71
CA LYS A 322 -3.81 -3.22 -18.14
C LYS A 322 -2.69 -2.86 -17.17
N GLY A 323 -2.95 -2.88 -15.86
CA GLY A 323 -1.94 -2.62 -14.84
C GLY A 323 -0.84 -3.68 -14.81
N LEU A 324 -1.23 -4.97 -14.78
CA LEU A 324 -0.28 -6.08 -14.78
C LEU A 324 0.54 -6.19 -16.06
N HIS A 325 0.04 -5.67 -17.19
CA HIS A 325 0.79 -5.63 -18.44
C HIS A 325 2.16 -4.95 -18.28
N THR A 326 2.25 -3.92 -17.43
CA THR A 326 3.48 -3.13 -17.23
C THR A 326 3.93 -3.05 -15.76
N ALA A 327 3.32 -3.83 -14.86
CA ALA A 327 3.76 -3.92 -13.47
C ALA A 327 5.27 -4.28 -13.38
N PRO A 328 6.05 -3.61 -12.53
CA PRO A 328 7.48 -3.84 -12.44
C PRO A 328 7.77 -5.28 -11.95
N ARG A 329 8.87 -5.86 -12.43
CA ARG A 329 9.38 -7.12 -11.90
C ARG A 329 10.07 -6.89 -10.56
N ILE A 330 10.04 -7.91 -9.72
CA ILE A 330 10.56 -7.83 -8.36
C ILE A 330 12.00 -8.35 -8.31
N GLY A 331 12.92 -7.49 -7.88
CA GLY A 331 14.29 -7.88 -7.54
C GLY A 331 14.36 -8.23 -6.05
N VAL A 332 14.80 -9.44 -5.71
CA VAL A 332 14.81 -9.92 -4.31
C VAL A 332 16.22 -10.05 -3.76
N SER A 333 17.20 -10.29 -4.63
CA SER A 333 18.61 -10.40 -4.22
C SER A 333 19.29 -9.03 -4.17
N SER A 334 20.33 -8.91 -3.34
CA SER A 334 21.15 -7.70 -3.29
C SER A 334 21.77 -7.36 -4.66
N ALA A 335 22.08 -8.37 -5.47
CA ALA A 335 22.61 -8.17 -6.82
C ALA A 335 21.56 -7.55 -7.76
N GLU A 336 20.31 -8.03 -7.73
CA GLU A 336 19.21 -7.45 -8.53
C GLU A 336 18.84 -6.04 -8.07
N MET A 337 18.84 -5.79 -6.76
CA MET A 337 18.59 -4.47 -6.18
C MET A 337 19.72 -3.46 -6.44
N SER A 338 20.90 -3.93 -6.83
CA SER A 338 22.03 -3.06 -7.19
C SER A 338 22.10 -2.75 -8.68
N LEU A 339 21.17 -3.28 -9.50
CA LEU A 339 21.12 -2.98 -10.92
C LEU A 339 20.71 -1.52 -11.15
N PRO A 340 21.30 -0.81 -12.14
CA PRO A 340 21.03 0.61 -12.37
C PRO A 340 19.57 0.95 -12.72
N ASP A 341 18.79 -0.01 -13.22
CA ASP A 341 17.39 0.16 -13.62
C ASP A 341 16.39 -0.35 -12.56
N THR A 342 16.88 -0.76 -11.38
CA THR A 342 16.05 -1.21 -10.26
C THR A 342 15.86 -0.09 -9.25
N LEU A 343 14.62 0.34 -9.05
CA LEU A 343 14.26 1.24 -7.97
C LEU A 343 14.24 0.47 -6.63
N THR A 344 14.70 1.10 -5.57
CA THR A 344 14.66 0.62 -4.18
C THR A 344 14.15 1.73 -3.26
N ALA A 345 14.08 1.49 -1.95
CA ALA A 345 13.70 2.52 -0.97
C ALA A 345 14.59 3.78 -1.01
N ARG A 346 15.82 3.69 -1.55
CA ARG A 346 16.70 4.87 -1.70
C ARG A 346 16.15 5.90 -2.68
N ASP A 347 15.39 5.44 -3.67
CA ASP A 347 14.92 6.26 -4.78
C ASP A 347 13.61 7.00 -4.46
N VAL A 348 13.04 6.77 -3.26
CA VAL A 348 11.78 7.38 -2.84
C VAL A 348 12.03 8.73 -2.16
N SER A 349 11.46 9.78 -2.74
CA SER A 349 11.57 11.16 -2.26
C SER A 349 10.43 11.55 -1.32
N CYS A 350 9.22 11.02 -1.51
CA CYS A 350 8.12 11.22 -0.57
C CYS A 350 7.02 10.14 -0.67
N LEU A 351 6.26 9.99 0.40
CA LEU A 351 5.05 9.17 0.47
C LEU A 351 3.82 10.08 0.68
N VAL A 352 2.76 9.87 -0.09
CA VAL A 352 1.46 10.56 0.05
C VAL A 352 0.40 9.55 0.52
N ILE A 353 -0.30 9.88 1.61
CA ILE A 353 -1.33 9.03 2.23
C ILE A 353 -2.55 9.84 2.67
N PRO A 354 -3.73 9.22 2.78
CA PRO A 354 -4.81 9.76 3.59
C PRO A 354 -4.37 9.93 5.06
N ASP A 355 -4.83 10.99 5.71
CA ASP A 355 -4.54 11.22 7.13
C ASP A 355 -5.08 10.06 8.01
N GLY A 356 -4.38 9.79 9.11
CA GLY A 356 -4.71 8.69 10.03
C GLY A 356 -4.39 7.27 9.52
N CYS A 357 -3.88 7.09 8.31
CA CYS A 357 -3.52 5.77 7.79
C CYS A 357 -2.16 5.30 8.33
N ILE A 358 -2.17 4.30 9.22
CA ILE A 358 -0.95 3.66 9.73
C ILE A 358 -0.93 2.18 9.33
N GLY A 359 -0.15 1.86 8.31
CA GLY A 359 0.24 0.50 7.93
C GLY A 359 1.74 0.41 7.68
N LEU A 360 2.22 -0.72 7.18
CA LEU A 360 3.65 -0.88 6.89
C LEU A 360 4.23 0.22 5.98
N PRO A 361 3.57 0.70 4.90
CA PRO A 361 4.10 1.81 4.12
C PRO A 361 4.41 3.06 4.94
N THR A 362 3.52 3.45 5.85
CA THR A 362 3.68 4.62 6.73
C THR A 362 4.83 4.41 7.73
N LEU A 363 4.88 3.23 8.36
CA LEU A 363 5.91 2.90 9.34
C LEU A 363 7.30 2.76 8.69
N ALA A 364 7.36 2.16 7.51
CA ALA A 364 8.57 2.09 6.71
C ALA A 364 9.05 3.50 6.34
N ALA A 365 8.17 4.38 5.86
CA ALA A 365 8.55 5.76 5.54
C ALA A 365 9.05 6.53 6.77
N LEU A 366 8.45 6.31 7.94
CA LEU A 366 8.92 6.86 9.21
C LEU A 366 10.38 6.45 9.49
N GLU A 367 10.65 5.14 9.50
CA GLU A 367 11.98 4.59 9.83
C GLU A 367 13.03 4.88 8.75
N GLN A 368 12.63 4.94 7.47
CA GLN A 368 13.51 5.33 6.36
C GLN A 368 13.82 6.83 6.33
N ARG A 369 13.19 7.64 7.18
CA ARG A 369 13.24 9.11 7.11
C ARG A 369 12.77 9.66 5.75
N ILE A 370 11.74 9.04 5.18
CA ILE A 370 11.08 9.53 3.97
C ILE A 370 10.03 10.57 4.40
N PRO A 371 9.99 11.76 3.76
CA PRO A 371 8.90 12.73 3.97
C PRO A 371 7.53 12.12 3.68
N VAL A 372 6.58 12.28 4.60
CA VAL A 372 5.20 11.82 4.49
C VAL A 372 4.26 13.00 4.40
N ILE A 373 3.42 13.02 3.37
CA ILE A 373 2.40 14.02 3.12
C ILE A 373 1.04 13.38 3.43
N ALA A 374 0.43 13.76 4.54
CA ALA A 374 -0.85 13.25 5.01
C ALA A 374 -1.99 14.21 4.62
N VAL A 375 -3.02 13.71 3.93
CA VAL A 375 -4.09 14.52 3.35
C VAL A 375 -5.38 14.38 4.16
N ARG A 376 -5.83 15.48 4.79
CA ARG A 376 -6.98 15.48 5.73
C ARG A 376 -8.34 15.30 5.08
N GLU A 377 -8.56 15.83 3.87
CA GLU A 377 -9.85 15.70 3.18
C GLU A 377 -10.20 14.26 2.84
N ASN A 378 -9.18 13.40 2.65
CA ASN A 378 -9.38 12.00 2.33
C ASN A 378 -9.65 11.18 3.60
N ARG A 379 -10.82 11.43 4.20
CA ARG A 379 -11.26 10.82 5.45
C ARG A 379 -11.43 9.32 5.29
N SER A 380 -11.23 8.57 6.36
CA SER A 380 -11.40 7.11 6.39
C SER A 380 -11.93 6.63 7.75
N LEU A 381 -12.15 5.32 7.89
CA LEU A 381 -12.52 4.70 9.16
C LEU A 381 -11.39 4.66 10.21
N MET A 382 -10.15 5.00 9.83
CA MET A 382 -8.98 4.86 10.69
C MET A 382 -8.99 5.93 11.79
N ARG A 383 -8.93 5.50 13.05
CA ARG A 383 -8.96 6.37 14.24
C ARG A 383 -7.56 6.55 14.82
N ASN A 384 -6.63 6.98 13.97
CA ASN A 384 -5.26 7.21 14.40
C ASN A 384 -4.88 8.69 14.39
N ASP A 385 -3.97 9.07 15.27
CA ASP A 385 -3.31 10.36 15.26
C ASP A 385 -1.84 10.17 14.84
N LEU A 386 -1.52 10.57 13.60
CA LEU A 386 -0.16 10.46 13.07
C LEU A 386 0.85 11.26 13.90
N ALA A 387 0.45 12.31 14.62
CA ALA A 387 1.34 13.11 15.44
C ALA A 387 1.86 12.36 16.69
N LEU A 388 1.30 11.19 17.01
CA LEU A 388 1.79 10.32 18.09
C LEU A 388 3.01 9.49 17.68
N LEU A 389 3.32 9.41 16.38
CA LEU A 389 4.53 8.73 15.90
C LEU A 389 5.77 9.63 16.05
N SER A 390 6.95 9.02 16.16
CA SER A 390 8.22 9.70 16.44
C SER A 390 8.85 10.34 15.19
N TRP A 391 8.14 11.28 14.56
CA TRP A 391 8.61 11.98 13.37
C TRP A 391 9.81 12.88 13.65
N GLU A 392 10.77 12.88 12.72
CA GLU A 392 11.82 13.90 12.68
C GLU A 392 11.26 15.26 12.22
N ALA A 393 11.99 16.33 12.56
CA ALA A 393 11.61 17.67 12.15
C ALA A 393 11.54 17.79 10.62
N GLY A 394 10.36 18.16 10.10
CA GLY A 394 10.12 18.30 8.66
C GLY A 394 9.81 17.00 7.92
N GLN A 395 9.63 15.89 8.63
CA GLN A 395 9.30 14.61 8.00
C GLN A 395 7.79 14.44 7.73
N LEU A 396 6.92 14.86 8.66
CA LEU A 396 5.47 14.83 8.47
C LEU A 396 4.94 16.19 7.99
N HIS A 397 4.22 16.17 6.86
CA HIS A 397 3.48 17.30 6.31
C HIS A 397 2.00 16.98 6.27
N VAL A 398 1.22 17.53 7.20
CA VAL A 398 -0.24 17.39 7.16
C VAL A 398 -0.83 18.56 6.37
N VAL A 399 -1.57 18.24 5.32
CA VAL A 399 -2.18 19.19 4.39
C VAL A 399 -3.69 18.99 4.32
N GLU A 400 -4.43 20.00 3.88
CA GLU A 400 -5.89 19.90 3.81
C GLU A 400 -6.36 19.02 2.66
N ASN A 401 -5.73 19.12 1.49
CA ASN A 401 -6.20 18.51 0.25
C ASN A 401 -5.06 18.08 -0.68
N TYR A 402 -5.40 17.33 -1.73
CA TYR A 402 -4.40 16.86 -2.71
C TYR A 402 -3.77 18.00 -3.53
N TRP A 403 -4.39 19.18 -3.65
CA TRP A 403 -3.75 20.34 -4.31
C TRP A 403 -2.61 20.90 -3.45
N GLU A 404 -2.80 20.96 -2.14
CA GLU A 404 -1.73 21.30 -1.21
C GLU A 404 -0.64 20.23 -1.18
N ALA A 405 -0.99 18.95 -1.28
CA ALA A 405 -0.01 17.86 -1.37
C ALA A 405 0.92 18.04 -2.58
N VAL A 406 0.38 18.40 -3.75
CA VAL A 406 1.16 18.75 -4.95
C VAL A 406 2.10 19.93 -4.67
N GLY A 407 1.61 20.97 -3.98
CA GLY A 407 2.43 22.12 -3.61
C GLY A 407 3.59 21.75 -2.68
N VAL A 408 3.38 20.83 -1.74
CA VAL A 408 4.44 20.28 -0.89
C VAL A 408 5.43 19.45 -1.72
N MET A 409 4.95 18.55 -2.59
CA MET A 409 5.81 17.77 -3.48
C MET A 409 6.68 18.66 -4.37
N ALA A 410 6.10 19.72 -4.95
CA ALA A 410 6.85 20.68 -5.76
C ALA A 410 7.92 21.41 -4.95
N ALA A 411 7.63 21.82 -3.71
CA ALA A 411 8.62 22.43 -2.83
C ALA A 411 9.76 21.45 -2.49
N LEU A 412 9.44 20.20 -2.16
CA LEU A 412 10.42 19.16 -1.86
C LEU A 412 11.31 18.86 -3.09
N LYS A 413 10.72 18.77 -4.28
CA LYS A 413 11.45 18.55 -5.55
C LYS A 413 12.47 19.66 -5.82
N GLU A 414 12.15 20.91 -5.49
CA GLU A 414 13.05 22.06 -5.62
C GLU A 414 14.01 22.23 -4.42
N GLY A 415 13.99 21.33 -3.44
CA GLY A 415 14.83 21.41 -2.24
C GLY A 415 14.42 22.55 -1.28
N LEU A 416 13.16 23.03 -1.38
CA LEU A 416 12.62 24.09 -0.55
C LEU A 416 11.93 23.52 0.69
N SER A 417 12.16 24.13 1.85
CA SER A 417 11.28 23.90 3.00
C SER A 417 9.86 24.41 2.67
N PRO A 418 8.80 23.58 2.72
CA PRO A 418 7.44 24.03 2.41
C PRO A 418 6.97 25.21 3.27
N GLY A 419 7.48 25.34 4.49
CA GLY A 419 7.18 26.47 5.39
C GLY A 419 7.69 27.82 4.89
N SER A 420 8.71 27.86 4.02
CA SER A 420 9.34 29.10 3.52
C SER A 420 8.38 29.95 2.67
N VAL A 421 7.40 29.32 2.03
CA VAL A 421 6.36 29.97 1.22
C VAL A 421 5.07 30.26 2.02
N ARG A 422 5.07 30.02 3.34
CA ARG A 422 3.97 30.35 4.25
C ARG A 422 4.25 31.63 5.04
N ARG A 423 3.19 32.27 5.56
CA ARG A 423 3.31 33.49 6.39
C ARG A 423 2.48 33.38 7.68
N PRO A 424 2.99 33.95 8.80
CA PRO A 424 4.29 34.59 8.95
C PRO A 424 5.46 33.58 8.88
N LEU A 425 6.60 33.99 8.32
CA LEU A 425 7.82 33.18 8.33
C LEU A 425 8.43 33.30 9.74
N ARG A 426 8.71 32.17 10.39
CA ARG A 426 9.24 32.16 11.76
C ARG A 426 10.68 32.64 11.80
N ASP A 427 11.03 33.41 12.82
CA ASP A 427 12.41 33.78 13.11
C ASP A 427 13.24 32.53 13.44
N VAL A 428 14.52 32.54 13.07
CA VAL A 428 15.46 31.47 13.41
C VAL A 428 15.77 31.47 14.91
N SER A 429 15.82 30.29 15.54
CA SER A 429 16.26 30.15 16.93
C SER A 429 17.77 30.37 17.04
N ILE A 430 18.21 31.25 17.93
CA ILE A 430 19.64 31.53 18.17
C ILE A 430 20.04 30.93 19.53
N GLU A 431 20.94 29.94 19.52
CA GLU A 431 21.58 29.43 20.74
C GLU A 431 23.00 30.00 20.86
N ARG A 432 23.39 30.41 22.08
CA ARG A 432 24.75 30.88 22.39
C ARG A 432 25.42 29.90 23.35
N THR A 433 26.50 29.27 22.91
CA THR A 433 27.32 28.42 23.79
C THR A 433 28.16 29.29 24.74
N PRO A 434 28.18 28.99 26.05
CA PRO A 434 29.03 29.73 26.98
C PRO A 434 30.51 29.51 26.67
N THR A 435 31.28 30.60 26.57
CA THR A 435 32.74 30.55 26.57
C THR A 435 33.20 30.06 27.95
N ALA A 436 33.95 28.96 27.98
CA ALA A 436 34.60 28.52 29.21
C ALA A 436 35.56 29.63 29.69
N GLU A 437 35.18 30.36 30.73
CA GLU A 437 36.13 31.15 31.50
C GLU A 437 37.14 30.17 32.10
N ARG A 438 38.34 30.09 31.49
CA ARG A 438 39.50 29.50 32.14
C ARG A 438 39.77 30.33 33.39
N SER A 439 39.29 29.85 34.52
CA SER A 439 39.68 30.29 35.86
C SER A 439 41.20 30.13 36.02
N ARG A 440 41.95 31.17 35.66
CA ARG A 440 43.31 31.39 36.16
C ARG A 440 43.23 31.81 37.62
N SER A 441 42.99 30.86 38.52
CA SER A 441 43.31 31.03 39.94
C SER A 441 44.18 29.85 40.37
N GLY A 442 45.49 30.02 40.24
CA GLY A 442 46.45 29.03 40.66
C GLY A 442 47.87 29.53 40.52
N LEU A 443 48.40 30.00 41.66
CA LEU A 443 49.82 30.14 41.99
C LEU A 443 50.58 31.33 41.37
N LEU A 444 50.75 32.37 42.18
CA LEU A 444 52.04 33.03 42.39
C LEU A 444 51.98 33.79 43.73
N THR A 445 52.43 33.11 44.78
CA THR A 445 52.76 33.70 46.08
C THR A 445 54.06 34.51 45.92
N PRO A 446 54.13 35.80 46.30
CA PRO A 446 55.41 36.44 46.59
C PRO A 446 55.75 36.31 48.09
N PRO A 447 57.04 36.24 48.45
CA PRO A 447 57.48 36.00 49.81
C PRO A 447 57.36 37.26 50.69
N ARG A 448 57.25 37.02 52.00
CA ARG A 448 57.29 38.03 53.07
C ARG A 448 58.68 38.66 53.23
N GLY A 449 58.69 39.93 53.65
CA GLY A 449 59.83 40.71 54.17
C GLY A 449 60.03 41.98 53.33
N VAL A 450 60.30 43.18 53.84
CA VAL A 450 60.82 43.66 55.14
C VAL A 450 60.38 45.14 55.30
N SER A 451 60.50 45.62 56.54
CA SER A 451 60.14 46.87 57.23
C SER A 451 60.58 48.24 56.68
N GLU A 452 60.04 49.28 57.35
CA GLU A 452 60.52 50.68 57.53
C GLU A 452 60.31 51.61 56.32
N GLN A 453 59.75 52.82 56.41
CA GLN A 453 59.47 53.79 57.48
C GLN A 453 58.22 54.62 57.10
#